data_AF-A0A485CZD1-F1
#
_entry.id   AF-A0A485CZD1-F1
#
_cell.length_a   1.000
_cell.length_b   1.000
_cell.length_c   1.000
_cell.angle_alpha   90.00
_cell.angle_beta   90.00
_cell.angle_gamma   90.00
#
_symmetry.space_group_name_H-M   'P 1'
#
loop_
_entity.id
_entity.type
_entity.pdbx_description
1 polymer ?
#
loop_
_entity_poly.entity_id
_entity_poly.type
_entity_poly.pdbx_seq_one_letter_code
_entity_poly.pdbx_strand_id
1 'polypeptide(L)' 'MRDGVLTRVEGEERTTENWLTLPGNYPAYYAAIRDTLNGSGENPVPASQAIQIMELIELGLESAKHRATLSLI' A
#
# COMPACT_ATOMS: atom_id res chain seq x y z
N MET A 1 -2.08 -22.04 -2.20
CA MET A 1 -2.53 -20.86 -1.44
C MET A 1 -2.02 -21.04 -0.02
N ARG A 2 -1.32 -20.06 0.55
CA ARG A 2 -0.83 -20.16 1.92
C ARG A 2 -1.53 -19.08 2.73
N ASP A 3 -2.38 -19.51 3.64
CA ASP A 3 -3.02 -18.60 4.59
C ASP A 3 -1.95 -17.98 5.50
N GLY A 4 -2.24 -16.76 5.93
CA GLY A 4 -1.45 -16.07 6.94
C GLY A 4 -1.70 -16.69 8.31
N VAL A 5 -0.82 -16.40 9.26
CA VAL A 5 -1.07 -16.72 10.67
C VAL A 5 -1.17 -15.39 11.40
N LEU A 6 -2.35 -15.10 11.94
CA LEU A 6 -2.58 -13.94 12.79
C LEU A 6 -2.28 -14.32 14.24
N THR A 7 -1.38 -13.60 14.87
CA THR A 7 -1.12 -13.72 16.31
C THR A 7 -1.78 -12.53 17.00
N ARG A 8 -2.73 -12.80 17.88
CA ARG A 8 -3.37 -11.77 18.71
C ARG A 8 -2.87 -11.88 20.15
N VAL A 9 -2.62 -10.72 20.75
CA VAL A 9 -2.25 -10.60 22.17
C VAL A 9 -3.35 -9.82 22.88
N GLU A 10 -4.02 -10.47 23.85
CA GLU A 10 -5.04 -9.87 24.70
C GLU A 10 -4.62 -10.05 26.18
N GLY A 11 -4.03 -9.01 26.77
CA GLY A 11 -3.40 -9.13 28.09
C GLY A 11 -2.19 -10.07 28.07
N GLU A 12 -2.24 -11.12 28.90
CA GLU A 12 -1.22 -12.18 28.94
C GLU A 12 -1.48 -13.32 27.94
N GLU A 13 -2.69 -13.37 27.37
CA GLU A 13 -3.08 -14.43 26.45
C GLU A 13 -2.54 -14.16 25.04
N ARG A 14 -1.99 -15.22 24.42
CA ARG A 14 -1.56 -15.21 23.01
C ARG A 14 -2.28 -16.31 22.26
N THR A 15 -3.08 -15.92 21.28
CA THR A 15 -3.79 -16.84 20.39
C THR A 15 -3.26 -16.72 18.97
N THR A 16 -3.20 -17.85 18.27
CA THR A 16 -2.81 -17.91 16.86
C THR A 16 -3.92 -18.54 16.05
N GLU A 17 -4.29 -17.90 14.95
CA GLU A 17 -5.30 -18.42 14.02
C GLU A 17 -4.81 -18.33 12.58
N ASN A 18 -5.23 -19.30 11.76
CA ASN A 18 -5.02 -19.21 10.31
C ASN A 18 -5.97 -18.16 9.74
N TRP A 19 -5.44 -17.25 8.93
CA TRP A 19 -6.19 -16.16 8.32
C TRP A 19 -6.12 -16.25 6.80
N LEU A 20 -7.29 -16.30 6.15
CA LEU A 20 -7.39 -16.40 4.70
C LEU A 20 -6.69 -15.21 4.03
N THR A 21 -5.81 -15.49 3.06
CA THR A 21 -5.15 -14.46 2.25
C THR A 21 -5.72 -14.40 0.85
N LEU A 22 -5.72 -13.20 0.26
CA LEU A 22 -6.06 -13.06 -1.15
C LEU A 22 -4.84 -13.41 -2.02
N PRO A 23 -5.02 -14.12 -3.15
CA PRO A 23 -3.94 -14.29 -4.13
C PRO A 23 -3.51 -12.93 -4.68
N GLY A 24 -2.21 -12.72 -4.84
CA GLY A 24 -1.71 -11.54 -5.55
C GLY A 24 -2.15 -11.54 -7.02
N ASN A 25 -2.45 -10.36 -7.56
CA ASN A 25 -2.93 -10.20 -8.94
C ASN A 25 -2.20 -9.06 -9.67
N TYR A 26 -0.88 -9.19 -9.81
CA TYR A 26 -0.08 -8.25 -10.60
C TYR A 26 -0.56 -8.08 -12.06
N PRO A 27 -1.08 -9.12 -12.75
CA PRO A 27 -1.63 -8.96 -14.10
C PRO A 27 -2.79 -7.95 -14.19
N ALA A 28 -3.54 -7.71 -13.11
CA ALA A 28 -4.62 -6.73 -13.09
C ALA A 28 -4.15 -5.31 -13.43
N TYR A 29 -2.92 -4.94 -13.03
CA TYR A 29 -2.35 -3.63 -13.36
C TYR A 29 -2.27 -3.44 -14.88
N TYR A 30 -1.68 -4.40 -15.59
CA TYR A 30 -1.54 -4.32 -17.04
C TYR A 30 -2.88 -4.46 -17.79
N ALA A 31 -3.82 -5.25 -17.25
CA ALA A 31 -5.17 -5.32 -17.79
C ALA A 31 -5.87 -3.96 -17.71
N ALA A 32 -5.78 -3.28 -16.57
CA ALA A 32 -6.33 -1.94 -16.40
C ALA A 32 -5.65 -0.91 -17.31
N ILE A 33 -4.31 -0.94 -17.43
CA ILE A 33 -3.58 -0.07 -18.39
C ILE A 33 -4.07 -0.28 -19.83
N ARG A 34 -4.21 -1.55 -20.28
CA ARG A 34 -4.78 -1.87 -21.60
C ARG A 34 -6.16 -1.26 -21.76
N ASP A 35 -7.02 -1.40 -20.77
CA ASP A 35 -8.39 -0.91 -20.85
C ASP A 35 -8.39 0.63 -20.91
N THR A 36 -7.62 1.31 -20.05
CA THR A 36 -7.45 2.78 -20.08
C THR A 36 -7.00 3.27 -21.45
N LEU A 37 -6.00 2.62 -22.06
CA LEU A 37 -5.46 3.01 -23.37
C LEU A 37 -6.48 2.84 -24.50
N ASN A 38 -7.45 1.93 -24.34
CA ASN A 38 -8.56 1.75 -25.27
C ASN A 38 -9.77 2.66 -24.95
N GLY A 39 -9.64 3.60 -24.02
CA GLY A 39 -10.72 4.50 -23.60
C GLY A 39 -11.76 3.84 -22.70
N SER A 40 -11.46 2.67 -22.12
CA SER A 40 -12.34 1.94 -21.23
C SER A 40 -11.74 1.90 -19.82
N GLY A 41 -12.31 2.66 -18.88
CA GLY A 41 -11.84 2.68 -17.49
C GLY A 41 -10.70 3.68 -17.23
N GLU A 42 -10.35 3.82 -15.95
CA GLU A 42 -9.41 4.85 -15.48
C GLU A 42 -7.98 4.32 -15.40
N ASN A 43 -7.00 5.23 -15.36
CA ASN A 43 -5.61 4.86 -15.12
C ASN A 43 -5.49 4.21 -13.72
N PRO A 44 -5.03 2.95 -13.60
CA PRO A 44 -4.98 2.24 -12.32
C PRO A 44 -4.04 2.88 -11.29
N VAL A 45 -3.02 3.61 -11.75
CA VAL A 45 -2.10 4.37 -10.89
C VAL A 45 -1.71 5.65 -11.62
N PRO A 46 -2.48 6.75 -11.47
CA PRO A 46 -2.14 8.04 -12.06
C PRO A 46 -0.81 8.58 -11.55
N ALA A 47 -0.10 9.33 -12.39
CA ALA A 47 1.19 9.92 -12.03
C ALA A 47 1.10 10.85 -10.80
N SER A 48 -0.04 11.51 -10.58
CA SER A 48 -0.27 12.34 -9.40
C SER A 48 -0.15 11.56 -8.09
N GLN A 49 -0.60 10.31 -8.04
CA GLN A 49 -0.44 9.46 -6.86
C GLN A 49 1.04 9.12 -6.62
N ALA A 50 1.82 8.88 -7.68
CA ALA A 50 3.25 8.64 -7.56
C ALA A 50 4.00 9.89 -7.04
N ILE A 51 3.61 11.09 -7.49
CA ILE A 51 4.16 12.36 -7.01
C ILE A 51 3.89 12.54 -5.51
N GLN A 52 2.68 12.26 -5.04
CA GLN A 52 2.36 12.32 -3.60
C GLN A 52 3.25 11.40 -2.75
N ILE A 53 3.61 10.22 -3.28
CA ILE A 53 4.56 9.33 -2.60
C ILE A 53 5.97 9.94 -2.58
N MET A 54 6.41 10.58 -3.68
CA MET A 54 7.70 11.28 -3.71
C MET A 54 7.75 12.40 -2.68
N GLU A 55 6.68 13.21 -2.56
CA GLU A 55 6.55 14.27 -1.55
C GLU A 55 6.65 13.71 -0.12
N LEU A 56 5.99 12.59 0.16
CA LEU A 56 6.08 11.92 1.46
C LEU A 56 7.48 11.38 1.75
N ILE A 57 8.21 10.88 0.74
CA ILE A 57 9.59 10.43 0.90
C ILE A 57 10.48 11.62 1.27
N GLU A 58 10.36 12.74 0.56
CA GLU A 58 11.12 13.97 0.87
C GLU A 58 10.78 14.53 2.25
N LEU A 59 9.50 14.55 2.62
CA LEU A 59 9.05 14.96 3.94
C LEU A 59 9.61 14.05 5.04
N GLY A 60 9.74 12.74 4.76
CA GLY A 60 10.38 11.78 5.66
C GLY A 60 11.87 12.09 5.90
N LEU A 61 12.58 12.53 4.85
CA LEU A 61 13.98 12.96 4.97
C LEU A 61 14.10 14.21 5.86
N GLU A 62 13.26 15.22 5.63
CA GLU A 62 13.28 16.45 6.44
C GLU A 62 12.84 16.18 7.89
N SER A 63 11.84 15.33 8.09
CA SER A 63 11.40 14.87 9.41
C SER A 63 12.56 14.23 10.20
N ALA A 64 13.32 13.33 9.56
CA ALA A 64 14.48 12.67 10.18
C ALA A 64 15.60 13.66 10.56
N LYS A 65 15.87 14.64 9.68
CA LYS A 65 16.87 15.69 9.91
C LYS A 65 16.49 16.61 11.07
N HIS A 66 15.22 16.97 11.18
CA HIS A 66 14.71 17.84 12.24
C HIS A 66 14.34 17.10 13.53
N ARG A 67 14.30 15.76 13.51
CA ARG A 67 13.79 14.92 14.61
C ARG A 67 12.41 15.36 15.09
N ALA A 68 11.56 15.75 14.14
CA ALA A 68 10.26 16.31 14.41
C ALA A 68 9.25 15.77 13.39
N THR A 69 8.01 15.58 13.83
CA THR A 69 6.91 15.26 12.92
C THR A 69 6.60 16.48 12.05
N LEU A 70 6.52 16.27 10.74
CA LEU A 70 6.14 17.28 9.76
C LEU A 70 4.78 16.92 9.14
N SER A 71 4.02 17.94 8.76
CA SER A 71 2.72 17.77 8.11
C SER A 71 2.83 17.92 6.60
N LEU A 72 2.13 17.04 5.88
CA LEU A 72 1.88 17.23 4.46
C LEU A 72 0.82 18.34 4.32
N ILE A 73 1.09 19.34 3.47
CA ILE A 73 0.23 20.50 3.25
C ILE A 73 -0.80 20.19 2.17
#